data_AF-A0AA91YX85-F1
#
_entry.id   AF-A0AA91YX85-F1
#
_cell.length_a   1.000
_cell.length_b   1.000
_cell.length_c   1.000
_cell.angle_alpha   90.00
_cell.angle_beta   90.00
_cell.angle_gamma   90.00
#
_symmetry.space_group_name_H-M   'P 1'
#
loop_
_entity.id
_entity.type
_entity.pdbx_description
1 polymer ?
#
loop_
_entity_poly.entity_id
_entity_poly.type
_entity_poly.pdbx_seq_one_letter_code
_entity_poly.pdbx_strand_id
1 'polypeptide(L)'
;MFKIKKKIHSETKPDWVVCVLYKIPPRVYDWQESHAACMKHLIVIKDILEKSSVKWHGGNHSLTKIRNLKVEGGCLHVLTKSGRNSLSFNIIEE
;
A
#
# COMPACT_ATOMS: atom_id res chain seq x y z
N MET A 1 5.64 -6.94 19.67
CA MET A 1 6.28 -5.97 18.75
C MET A 1 5.35 -5.72 17.57
N PHE A 2 5.55 -4.66 16.78
CA PHE A 2 4.66 -4.31 15.67
C PHE A 2 5.38 -4.40 14.32
N LYS A 3 4.68 -4.76 13.25
CA LYS A 3 5.21 -4.65 11.86
C LYS A 3 4.08 -4.40 10.86
N ILE A 4 4.43 -3.96 9.66
CA ILE A 4 3.48 -3.82 8.55
C ILE A 4 3.47 -5.09 7.70
N LYS A 5 2.29 -5.69 7.53
CA LYS A 5 2.07 -6.82 6.61
C LYS A 5 1.19 -6.39 5.42
N LYS A 6 1.65 -6.69 4.21
CA LYS A 6 0.89 -6.45 2.97
C LYS A 6 -0.01 -7.64 2.61
N LYS A 7 -1.17 -7.38 2.04
CA LYS A 7 -2.10 -8.39 1.48
C LYS A 7 -2.57 -7.96 0.09
N ILE A 8 -2.42 -8.83 -0.90
CA ILE A 8 -2.92 -8.62 -2.26
C ILE A 8 -4.27 -9.32 -2.36
N HIS A 9 -5.31 -8.61 -2.80
CA HIS A 9 -6.71 -9.08 -2.82
C HIS A 9 -7.15 -9.40 -4.26
N SER A 10 -6.29 -10.10 -4.99
CA SER A 10 -6.56 -10.56 -6.36
C SER A 10 -5.89 -11.91 -6.56
N GLU A 11 -6.56 -12.81 -7.28
CA GLU A 11 -6.04 -14.13 -7.62
C GLU A 11 -4.76 -14.03 -8.46
N THR A 12 -4.74 -13.10 -9.41
CA THR A 12 -3.56 -12.77 -10.22
C THR A 12 -3.03 -11.42 -9.80
N LYS A 13 -1.74 -11.35 -9.45
CA LYS A 13 -1.09 -10.11 -9.04
C LYS A 13 -1.00 -9.13 -10.22
N PRO A 14 -1.68 -7.96 -10.19
CA PRO A 14 -1.61 -7.02 -11.31
C PRO A 14 -0.24 -6.35 -11.42
N ASP A 15 0.21 -6.04 -12.64
CA ASP A 15 1.52 -5.40 -12.89
C ASP A 15 1.73 -4.12 -12.10
N TRP A 16 0.71 -3.26 -12.02
CA TRP A 16 0.80 -2.01 -11.27
C TRP A 16 1.11 -2.23 -9.78
N VAL A 17 0.63 -3.35 -9.20
CA VAL A 17 0.92 -3.73 -7.81
C VAL A 17 2.41 -4.04 -7.67
N VAL A 18 2.98 -4.79 -8.62
CA VAL A 18 4.41 -5.10 -8.63
C VAL A 18 5.21 -3.79 -8.72
N CYS A 19 4.88 -2.92 -9.68
CA CYS A 19 5.57 -1.64 -9.86
C CYS A 19 5.59 -0.78 -8.59
N VAL A 20 4.48 -0.69 -7.85
CA VAL A 20 4.45 0.14 -6.62
C VAL A 20 5.17 -0.54 -5.46
N LEU A 21 5.10 -1.87 -5.34
CA LEU A 21 5.79 -2.60 -4.28
C LEU A 21 7.32 -2.47 -4.38
N TYR A 22 7.86 -2.39 -5.60
CA TYR A 22 9.30 -2.14 -5.82
C TYR A 22 9.74 -0.73 -5.41
N LYS A 23 8.84 0.24 -5.35
CA LYS A 23 9.14 1.63 -4.93
C LYS A 23 9.11 1.79 -3.42
N ILE A 24 8.53 0.84 -2.69
CA ILE A 24 8.41 0.91 -1.24
C ILE A 24 9.72 0.41 -0.60
N PRO A 25 10.43 1.24 0.21
CA PRO A 25 11.66 0.82 0.87
C PRO A 25 11.45 -0.37 1.79
N PRO A 26 12.30 -1.42 1.77
CA PRO A 26 12.15 -2.59 2.63
C PRO A 26 12.01 -2.28 4.12
N ARG A 27 12.75 -1.27 4.61
CA ARG A 27 12.77 -0.84 6.01
C ARG A 27 11.40 -0.48 6.62
N VAL A 28 10.42 -0.12 5.78
CA VAL A 28 9.07 0.21 6.29
C VAL A 28 8.33 -1.04 6.79
N TYR A 29 8.83 -2.23 6.47
CA TYR A 29 8.29 -3.52 6.91
C TYR A 29 9.03 -4.10 8.11
N ASP A 30 10.13 -3.49 8.57
CA ASP A 30 10.89 -3.97 9.71
C ASP A 30 10.08 -3.88 11.01
N TRP A 31 10.40 -4.75 11.97
CA TRP A 31 9.81 -4.71 13.30
C TRP A 31 10.05 -3.39 14.01
N GLN A 32 9.03 -2.94 14.74
CA GLN A 32 9.02 -1.70 15.50
C GLN A 32 8.56 -1.95 16.92
N GLU A 33 9.12 -1.17 17.84
CA GLU A 33 8.76 -1.22 19.27
C GLU A 33 7.36 -0.67 19.57
N SER A 34 6.77 0.12 18.67
CA SER A 34 5.47 0.76 18.91
C SER A 34 4.58 0.79 17.67
N HIS A 35 3.27 0.74 17.94
CA HIS A 35 2.24 0.97 16.92
C HIS A 35 2.42 2.35 16.23
N ALA A 36 2.81 3.38 17.00
CA ALA A 36 3.04 4.73 16.48
C ALA A 36 4.18 4.79 15.44
N ALA A 37 5.26 4.02 15.64
CA ALA A 37 6.33 3.92 14.65
C ALA A 37 5.84 3.24 13.36
N CYS A 38 5.06 2.16 13.47
CA CYS A 38 4.42 1.54 12.30
C CYS A 38 3.44 2.48 11.59
N MET A 39 2.71 3.34 12.31
CA MET A 39 1.86 4.36 11.69
C MET A 39 2.65 5.35 10.84
N LYS A 40 3.84 5.77 11.28
CA LYS A 40 4.74 6.62 10.47
C LYS A 40 5.17 5.89 9.19
N HIS A 41 5.52 4.60 9.28
CA HIS A 41 5.83 3.79 8.11
C HIS A 41 4.63 3.64 7.15
N LEU A 42 3.42 3.48 7.68
CA LEU A 42 2.19 3.42 6.90
C LEU A 42 1.94 4.72 6.11
N ILE A 43 2.24 5.88 6.72
CA ILE A 43 2.19 7.19 6.05
C ILE A 43 3.23 7.29 4.94
N VAL A 44 4.46 6.80 5.15
CA VAL A 44 5.49 6.74 4.10
C VAL A 44 5.01 5.89 2.92
N ILE A 45 4.42 4.73 3.19
CA ILE A 45 3.86 3.87 2.13
C ILE A 45 2.77 4.63 1.38
N LYS A 46 1.85 5.30 2.09
CA LYS A 46 0.79 6.10 1.47
C LYS A 46 1.35 7.19 0.54
N ASP A 47 2.33 7.96 1.00
CA ASP A 47 2.95 9.03 0.21
C ASP A 47 3.59 8.50 -1.08
N ILE A 48 4.29 7.36 -1.00
CA ILE A 48 4.86 6.69 -2.17
C ILE A 48 3.76 6.28 -3.16
N LEU A 49 2.64 5.73 -2.66
CA LEU A 49 1.52 5.33 -3.50
C LEU A 49 0.84 6.55 -4.16
N GLU A 50 0.67 7.65 -3.43
CA GLU A 50 0.08 8.89 -3.96
C GLU A 50 0.91 9.51 -5.07
N LYS A 51 2.23 9.41 -4.97
CA LYS A 51 3.19 9.94 -5.96
C LYS A 51 3.52 8.94 -7.07
N SER A 52 3.04 7.70 -6.99
CA SER A 52 3.40 6.65 -7.94
C SER A 52 2.65 6.79 -9.27
N SER A 53 3.42 6.85 -10.36
CA SER A 53 2.93 6.54 -11.71
C SER A 53 3.12 5.06 -12.03
N VAL A 54 2.10 4.44 -12.63
CA VAL A 54 2.06 3.01 -12.96
C VAL A 54 1.52 2.79 -14.37
N LYS A 55 1.96 1.70 -15.01
CA LYS A 55 1.43 1.26 -16.30
C LYS A 55 0.00 0.76 -16.12
N TRP A 56 -0.93 1.29 -16.90
CA TRP A 56 -2.35 0.94 -16.89
C TRP A 56 -2.97 1.21 -18.27
N HIS A 57 -3.67 0.22 -18.85
CA HIS A 57 -4.30 0.28 -20.19
C HIS A 57 -3.52 1.09 -21.25
N GLY A 58 -2.33 0.62 -21.62
CA GLY A 58 -1.55 1.20 -22.72
C GLY A 58 -0.82 2.51 -22.41
N GLY A 59 -0.98 3.07 -21.20
CA GLY A 59 -0.31 4.30 -20.78
C GLY A 59 0.25 4.25 -19.36
N ASN A 60 0.88 5.35 -18.95
CA ASN A 60 1.29 5.58 -17.57
C ASN A 60 0.32 6.55 -16.90
N HIS A 61 -0.21 6.13 -15.75
CA HIS A 61 -1.18 6.91 -15.00
C HIS A 61 -0.75 7.02 -13.54
N SER A 62 -1.05 8.17 -12.91
CA SER A 62 -0.97 8.25 -11.46
C SER A 62 -1.88 7.20 -10.84
N LEU A 63 -1.38 6.48 -9.83
CA LEU A 63 -2.13 5.44 -9.14
C LEU A 63 -3.44 5.98 -8.57
N THR A 64 -3.46 7.21 -8.07
CA THR A 64 -4.66 7.83 -7.49
C THR A 64 -5.73 8.17 -8.54
N LYS A 65 -5.40 8.21 -9.84
CA LYS A 65 -6.41 8.30 -10.91
C LYS A 65 -7.18 6.99 -11.07
N ILE A 66 -6.55 5.85 -10.79
CA ILE A 66 -7.13 4.51 -11.02
C ILE A 66 -7.54 3.79 -9.72
N ARG A 67 -7.05 4.24 -8.56
CA ARG A 67 -7.33 3.67 -7.24
C ARG A 67 -7.66 4.76 -6.22
N ASN A 68 -8.29 4.38 -5.12
CA ASN A 68 -8.49 5.21 -3.94
C ASN A 68 -7.58 4.71 -2.82
N LEU A 69 -7.04 5.62 -2.02
CA LEU A 69 -6.20 5.29 -0.86
C LEU A 69 -6.94 5.74 0.39
N LYS A 70 -7.16 4.83 1.34
CA LYS A 70 -7.85 5.13 2.61
C LYS A 70 -7.04 4.57 3.76
N VAL A 71 -6.77 5.39 4.78
CA VAL A 71 -6.18 4.93 6.04
C VAL A 71 -7.28 4.85 7.08
N GLU A 72 -7.39 3.70 7.76
CA GLU A 72 -8.39 3.44 8.77
C GLU A 72 -7.86 2.39 9.76
N GLY A 73 -7.90 2.69 11.07
CA GLY A 73 -7.63 1.72 12.13
C GLY A 73 -6.30 0.96 12.01
N GLY A 74 -5.20 1.61 11.61
CA GLY A 74 -3.90 0.93 11.42
C GLY A 74 -3.78 0.16 10.10
N CYS A 75 -4.71 0.36 9.17
CA CYS A 75 -4.66 -0.19 7.83
C CYS A 75 -4.64 0.90 6.76
N LEU A 76 -3.82 0.71 5.73
CA LEU A 76 -3.87 1.45 4.47
C LEU A 76 -4.48 0.55 3.40
N HIS A 77 -5.65 0.95 2.93
CA HIS A 77 -6.39 0.31 1.86
C HIS A 77 -6.09 0.97 0.51
N VAL A 78 -5.74 0.15 -0.47
CA VAL A 78 -5.68 0.52 -1.88
C VAL A 78 -6.89 -0.10 -2.58
N LEU A 79 -7.88 0.74 -2.85
CA LEU A 79 -9.19 0.35 -3.33
C LEU A 79 -9.33 0.63 -4.83
N THR A 80 -10.11 -0.19 -5.52
CA THR A 80 -10.70 0.18 -6.81
C THR A 80 -11.58 1.42 -6.65
N LYS A 81 -11.88 2.13 -7.75
CA LYS A 81 -12.79 3.26 -7.71
C LYS A 81 -14.21 2.90 -7.22
N SER A 82 -14.61 1.64 -7.36
CA SER A 82 -15.87 1.10 -6.82
C SER A 82 -15.76 0.55 -5.39
N GLY A 83 -14.63 0.77 -4.69
CA GLY A 83 -14.50 0.45 -3.26
C GLY A 83 -13.98 -0.94 -2.92
N ARG A 84 -13.75 -1.83 -3.90
CA ARG A 84 -13.15 -3.16 -3.64
C ARG A 84 -11.67 -3.06 -3.29
N ASN A 85 -11.21 -3.77 -2.26
CA ASN A 85 -9.79 -3.87 -1.92
C ASN A 85 -8.98 -4.53 -3.04
N SER A 86 -7.84 -3.93 -3.40
CA SER A 86 -6.86 -4.52 -4.32
C SER A 86 -5.56 -4.89 -3.60
N LEU A 87 -5.10 -4.02 -2.71
CA LEU A 87 -3.89 -4.18 -1.90
C LEU A 87 -4.17 -3.52 -0.55
N SER A 88 -3.69 -4.10 0.54
CA SER A 88 -3.74 -3.47 1.85
C SER A 88 -2.42 -3.64 2.59
N PHE A 89 -2.12 -2.69 3.47
CA PHE A 89 -0.99 -2.73 4.40
C PHE A 89 -1.56 -2.59 5.80
N ASN A 90 -1.36 -3.60 6.64
CA ASN A 90 -1.94 -3.66 7.98
C ASN A 90 -0.80 -3.66 9.00
N ILE A 91 -0.94 -2.86 10.05
CA ILE A 91 -0.12 -3.03 11.25
C ILE A 91 -0.62 -4.29 11.96
N ILE A 92 0.31 -5.17 12.29
CA ILE A 92 0.04 -6.37 13.09
C ILE A 92 0.92 -6.34 14.33
N GLU A 93 0.37 -6.88 15.40
CA GLU A 93 1.06 -7.14 16.65
C GLU A 93 1.33 -8.65 16.73
N GLU A 94 2.58 -8.98 16.99
CA GLU A 94 3.08 -10.34 17.20
C GLU A 94 4.01 -10.35 18.41
#